data_AF-A0A8T6G2P1-F1
#
_entry.id   AF-A0A8T6G2P1-F1
#
_cell.length_a   1.000
_cell.length_b   1.000
_cell.length_c   1.000
_cell.angle_alpha   90.00
_cell.angle_beta   90.00
_cell.angle_gamma   90.00
#
_symmetry.space_group_name_H-M   'P 1'
#
loop_
_entity.id
_entity.type
_entity.pdbx_description
1 polymer ?
#
loop_
_entity_poly.entity_id
_entity_poly.type
_entity_poly.pdbx_seq_one_letter_code
_entity_poly.pdbx_strand_id
1 'polypeptide(L)' 'MLDGIRQKVFADRYSLKDETGAALEHYPEQMWQRVARGIAAVEEEQNRAAWEERFYRALQDFKFVPGGRILAGAGTGHE' A
#
# COMPACT_ATOMS: atom_id res chain seq x y z
N MET A 1 -9.18 14.72 0.80
CA MET A 1 -8.27 14.64 1.97
C MET A 1 -8.92 13.79 3.03
N LEU A 2 -8.13 13.01 3.77
CA LEU A 2 -8.62 12.32 4.96
C LEU A 2 -8.59 13.31 6.12
N ASP A 3 -9.73 13.50 6.79
CA ASP A 3 -9.84 14.43 7.92
C ASP A 3 -10.28 13.69 9.20
N GLY A 4 -9.81 14.18 10.35
CA GLY A 4 -10.23 13.72 11.67
C GLY A 4 -9.93 12.23 11.92
N ILE A 5 -10.97 11.47 12.32
CA ILE A 5 -10.83 10.06 12.71
C ILE A 5 -10.27 9.20 11.58
N ARG A 6 -10.62 9.50 10.32
CA ARG A 6 -10.17 8.68 9.17
C ARG A 6 -8.68 8.79 8.95
N GLN A 7 -8.13 10.00 9.07
CA GLN A 7 -6.69 10.23 8.97
C GLN A 7 -5.94 9.50 10.08
N LYS A 8 -6.45 9.59 11.31
CA LYS A 8 -5.85 8.90 12.46
C LYS A 8 -5.86 7.38 12.28
N VAL A 9 -6.99 6.80 11.87
CA VAL A 9 -7.09 5.36 11.63
C VAL A 9 -6.15 4.92 10.51
N PHE A 10 -6.06 5.69 9.42
CA PHE A 10 -5.12 5.40 8.34
C PHE A 10 -3.66 5.40 8.83
N ALA A 11 -3.24 6.48 9.50
CA ALA A 11 -1.89 6.61 10.03
C ALA A 11 -1.56 5.51 11.07
N ASP A 12 -2.52 5.12 11.89
CA ASP A 12 -2.31 4.14 12.96
C ASP A 12 -2.27 2.69 12.45
N ARG A 13 -3.06 2.36 11.42
CA ARG A 13 -3.33 0.96 11.03
C ARG A 13 -2.83 0.56 9.65
N TYR A 14 -2.59 1.53 8.76
CA TYR A 14 -2.39 1.26 7.33
C TYR A 14 -1.13 1.89 6.76
N SER A 15 -0.78 3.10 7.18
CA SER A 15 0.44 3.78 6.71
C SER A 15 1.69 2.94 6.97
N LEU A 16 2.55 2.87 5.96
CA LEU A 16 3.95 2.51 6.18
C LEU A 16 4.59 3.49 7.16
N LYS A 17 5.45 2.97 8.03
CA LYS A 17 6.21 3.77 8.99
C LYS A 17 7.70 3.54 8.79
N ASP A 18 8.49 4.57 9.05
CA ASP A 18 9.93 4.42 9.16
C ASP A 18 10.33 3.76 10.49
N GLU A 19 11.64 3.59 10.69
CA GLU A 19 12.23 2.99 11.89
C GLU A 19 11.91 3.77 13.18
N THR A 20 11.56 5.06 13.06
CA THR A 20 11.18 5.91 14.19
C THR A 20 9.67 5.84 14.50
N GLY A 21 8.90 5.14 13.65
CA GLY A 21 7.45 5.04 13.73
C GLY A 21 6.70 6.20 13.08
N ALA A 22 7.40 7.10 12.37
CA ALA A 22 6.77 8.20 11.65
C ALA A 22 6.09 7.69 10.37
N ALA A 23 4.89 8.19 10.08
CA ALA A 23 4.13 7.80 8.91
C ALA A 23 4.81 8.31 7.63
N LEU A 24 5.16 7.39 6.73
CA LEU A 24 5.68 7.69 5.39
C LEU A 24 4.55 7.87 4.36
N GLU A 25 3.33 7.46 4.71
CA GLU A 25 2.15 7.55 3.87
C GLU A 25 1.09 8.37 4.61
N HIS A 26 0.54 9.36 3.92
CA HIS A 26 -0.47 10.27 4.46
C HIS A 26 -1.85 10.04 3.83
N TYR A 27 -1.88 9.33 2.70
CA TYR A 27 -3.10 9.02 1.97
C TYR A 27 -3.15 7.55 1.52
N PRO A 28 -4.34 6.91 1.48
CA PRO A 28 -4.50 5.51 1.07
C PRO A 28 -3.93 5.21 -0.33
N GLU A 29 -3.96 6.17 -1.24
CA GLU A 29 -3.43 6.07 -2.60
C GLU A 29 -1.93 5.72 -2.60
N GLN A 30 -1.17 6.26 -1.64
CA GLN A 30 0.26 5.96 -1.51
C GLN A 30 0.48 4.50 -1.09
N MET A 31 -0.31 4.03 -0.10
CA MET A 31 -0.31 2.64 0.34
C MET A 31 -0.74 1.70 -0.79
N TRP A 32 -1.81 2.03 -1.53
CA TRP A 32 -2.28 1.23 -2.65
C TRP A 32 -1.22 1.12 -3.73
N GLN A 33 -0.54 2.21 -4.08
CA GLN A 33 0.53 2.21 -5.07
C GLN A 33 1.72 1.37 -4.62
N ARG A 34 2.17 1.54 -3.36
CA ARG A 34 3.27 0.73 -2.81
C ARG A 34 2.94 -0.76 -2.82
N VAL A 35 1.77 -1.13 -2.32
CA VAL A 35 1.35 -2.54 -2.23
C VAL A 35 1.18 -3.14 -3.62
N ALA A 36 0.52 -2.41 -4.54
CA ALA A 36 0.35 -2.86 -5.93
C ALA A 36 1.70 -3.11 -6.62
N ARG A 37 2.63 -2.16 -6.52
CA ARG A 37 3.99 -2.29 -7.06
C ARG A 37 4.74 -3.46 -6.42
N GLY A 38 4.64 -3.59 -5.10
CA GLY A 38 5.27 -4.66 -4.34
C GLY A 38 4.81 -6.05 -4.76
N ILE A 39 3.50 -6.22 -4.99
CA ILE A 39 2.94 -7.50 -5.46
C ILE A 39 3.31 -7.72 -6.94
N ALA A 40 3.21 -6.69 -7.79
CA ALA A 40 3.52 -6.82 -9.22
C ALA A 40 5.00 -7.13 -9.49
N ALA A 41 5.92 -6.84 -8.57
CA ALA A 41 7.35 -7.07 -8.75
C ALA A 41 7.73 -8.54 -8.95
N VAL A 42 6.90 -9.49 -8.50
CA VAL A 42 7.13 -10.93 -8.70
C VAL A 42 6.78 -11.42 -10.10
N GLU A 43 6.08 -10.59 -10.89
CA GLU A 43 5.71 -10.90 -12.26
C GLU A 43 6.89 -10.68 -13.22
N GLU A 44 6.80 -11.32 -14.39
CA GLU A 44 7.70 -11.07 -15.53
C GLU A 44 7.75 -9.58 -15.88
N GLU A 45 8.93 -9.07 -16.21
CA GLU A 45 9.19 -7.63 -16.36
C GLU A 45 8.20 -6.94 -17.32
N GLN A 46 7.92 -7.58 -18.46
CA GLN A 46 6.97 -7.08 -19.47
C GLN A 46 5.52 -6.98 -18.97
N ASN A 47 5.16 -7.71 -17.90
CA ASN A 47 3.81 -7.77 -17.35
C ASN A 47 3.64 -6.92 -16.08
N ARG A 48 4.73 -6.50 -15.43
CA ARG A 48 4.68 -5.79 -14.13
C ARG A 48 3.78 -4.57 -14.16
N ALA A 49 3.90 -3.72 -15.18
CA ALA A 49 3.09 -2.50 -15.29
C ALA A 49 1.59 -2.81 -15.40
N ALA A 50 1.23 -3.80 -16.22
CA ALA A 50 -0.16 -4.22 -16.40
C ALA A 50 -0.75 -4.81 -15.11
N TRP A 51 0.06 -5.57 -14.35
CA TRP A 51 -0.36 -6.14 -13.07
C TRP A 51 -0.42 -5.11 -11.95
N GLU A 52 0.53 -4.18 -11.87
CA GLU A 52 0.51 -3.08 -10.90
C GLU A 52 -0.80 -2.28 -11.03
N GLU A 53 -1.20 -1.93 -12.25
CA GLU A 53 -2.46 -1.23 -12.48
C GLU A 53 -3.67 -2.06 -12.01
N ARG A 54 -3.70 -3.36 -12.31
CA ARG A 54 -4.78 -4.27 -11.88
C ARG A 54 -4.86 -4.38 -10.36
N PHE A 55 -3.72 -4.55 -9.68
CA PHE A 55 -3.67 -4.61 -8.23
C PHE A 55 -4.07 -3.28 -7.60
N TYR A 56 -3.60 -2.15 -8.13
CA TYR A 56 -4.00 -0.83 -7.66
C TYR A 56 -5.53 -0.67 -7.74
N ARG A 57 -6.14 -1.00 -8.89
CA ARG A 57 -7.60 -0.92 -9.07
C ARG A 57 -8.38 -1.82 -8.12
N ALA A 58 -7.81 -2.96 -7.73
CA ALA A 58 -8.40 -3.87 -6.74
C ALA A 58 -8.30 -3.33 -5.31
N LEU A 59 -7.23 -2.61 -4.97
CA LEU A 59 -7.02 -2.00 -3.66
C LEU A 59 -7.79 -0.66 -3.51
N GLN A 60 -7.93 0.07 -4.62
CA GLN A 60 -8.54 1.39 -4.67
C GLN A 60 -9.95 1.38 -4.06
N ASP A 61 -10.26 2.43 -3.31
CA ASP A 61 -11.53 2.61 -2.59
C ASP A 61 -11.81 1.48 -1.58
N PHE A 62 -10.75 0.81 -1.11
CA PHE A 62 -10.83 -0.32 -0.18
C PHE A 62 -11.68 -1.49 -0.70
N LYS A 63 -11.80 -1.66 -2.03
CA LYS A 63 -12.53 -2.80 -2.65
C LYS A 63 -11.97 -4.15 -2.20
N PHE A 64 -10.66 -4.20 -1.96
CA PHE A 64 -9.97 -5.34 -1.36
C PHE A 64 -8.97 -4.82 -0.32
N VAL A 65 -8.94 -5.46 0.85
CA VAL A 65 -8.03 -5.12 1.93
C VAL A 65 -7.20 -6.36 2.30
N PRO A 66 -5.91 -6.41 1.91
CA PRO A 66 -5.02 -7.49 2.29
C PRO A 66 -4.84 -7.61 3.81
N GLY A 67 -4.41 -8.78 4.26
CA GLY A 67 -4.03 -8.98 5.66
C GLY A 67 -2.88 -8.06 6.08
N GLY A 68 -2.82 -7.70 7.37
CA GLY A 68 -1.88 -6.68 7.89
C GLY A 68 -0.40 -6.93 7.56
N ARG A 69 0.04 -8.19 7.52
CA ARG A 69 1.43 -8.54 7.13
C ARG A 69 1.76 -8.17 5.69
N ILE A 70 0.79 -8.32 4.77
CA ILE A 70 0.96 -7.96 3.36
C ILE A 70 1.03 -6.43 3.24
N LEU A 71 0.14 -5.71 3.94
CA LEU A 71 0.14 -4.24 3.94
C LEU A 71 1.44 -3.66 4.51
N ALA A 72 2.01 -4.30 5.53
CA ALA A 72 3.26 -3.87 6.16
C ALA A 72 4.51 -4.21 5.34
N GLY A 73 4.51 -5.33 4.60
CA GLY A 73 5.71 -5.81 3.91
C GLY A 73 5.77 -5.51 2.41
N ALA A 74 4.64 -5.50 1.70
CA ALA A 74 4.67 -5.36 0.24
C ALA A 74 5.26 -4.01 -0.18
N GLY A 75 6.28 -4.05 -1.02
CA GLY A 75 6.88 -2.86 -1.65
C GLY A 75 7.75 -2.00 -0.73
N THR A 76 8.16 -2.50 0.44
CA THR A 76 9.00 -1.77 1.41
C THR A 76 10.50 -2.03 1.25
N GLY A 77 10.90 -2.99 0.40
CA GLY A 77 12.30 -3.38 0.22
C GLY A 77 12.89 -4.19 1.38
N HIS A 78 12.06 -4.64 2.32
CA HIS A 78 12.46 -5.56 3.39
C HIS A 78 12.13 -7.00 2.95
N GLU A 79 13.13 -7.89 2.90
CA GLU A 79 12.99 -9.35 2.70
C GLU A 79 12.93 -10.11 4.03
#